data_AF-A0A927JIX6-F1
#
_entry.id   AF-A0A927JIX6-F1
#
_cell.length_a   1.000
_cell.length_b   1.000
_cell.length_c   1.000
_cell.angle_alpha   90.00
_cell.angle_beta   90.00
_cell.angle_gamma   90.00
#
_symmetry.space_group_name_H-M   'P 1'
#
loop_
_entity.id
_entity.type
_entity.pdbx_description
1 polymer ?
#
loop_
_entity_poly.entity_id
_entity_poly.type
_entity_poly.pdbx_seq_one_letter_code
_entity_poly.pdbx_strand_id
1 'polypeptide(L)'
;MAVAAVVMTASTTADACRCVSRSVQARAKAADAIVIADVAGFDDRRPTDRTFKVRVVKSWKARLSGPLTILSEATTCQADLRRGTRYLIYLKRTAGGYRTDACAGNLPAAHARAAIAAIGR
;
A
#
# COMPACT_ATOMS: atom_id res chain seq x y z
N MET A 1 48.09 -32.33 7.33
CA MET A 1 47.60 -31.55 6.18
C MET A 1 46.22 -31.02 6.54
N ALA A 2 46.07 -29.70 6.69
CA ALA A 2 44.80 -29.07 7.06
C ALA A 2 44.12 -28.52 5.80
N VAL A 3 42.90 -28.98 5.50
CA VAL A 3 42.10 -28.51 4.36
C VAL A 3 41.21 -27.38 4.87
N ALA A 4 41.57 -26.14 4.54
CA ALA A 4 40.73 -24.97 4.80
C ALA A 4 39.60 -24.93 3.75
N ALA A 5 38.37 -25.25 4.18
CA ALA A 5 37.18 -25.11 3.36
C ALA A 5 36.73 -23.64 3.37
N VAL A 6 36.85 -22.96 2.22
CA VAL A 6 36.35 -21.60 2.01
C VAL A 6 34.85 -21.68 1.74
N VAL A 7 34.04 -21.23 2.70
CA VAL A 7 32.59 -21.10 2.56
C VAL A 7 32.28 -19.79 1.83
N MET A 8 31.93 -19.88 0.54
CA MET A 8 31.44 -18.74 -0.23
C MET A 8 29.97 -18.51 0.10
N THR A 9 29.68 -17.54 0.98
CA THR A 9 28.31 -17.07 1.22
C THR A 9 27.89 -16.16 0.07
N ALA A 10 27.07 -16.68 -0.85
CA ALA A 10 26.45 -15.89 -1.89
C ALA A 10 25.42 -14.92 -1.27
N SER A 11 25.78 -13.63 -1.21
CA SER A 11 24.88 -12.56 -0.79
C SER A 11 23.81 -12.35 -1.86
N THR A 12 22.65 -12.97 -1.71
CA THR A 12 21.47 -12.58 -2.49
C THR A 12 21.12 -11.15 -2.10
N THR A 13 21.20 -10.21 -3.05
CA THR A 13 20.76 -8.83 -2.83
C THR A 13 19.26 -8.83 -2.58
N ALA A 14 18.86 -8.75 -1.32
CA ALA A 14 17.48 -8.46 -0.97
C ALA A 14 17.20 -7.03 -1.44
N ASP A 15 16.53 -6.88 -2.59
CA ASP A 15 16.00 -5.60 -3.04
C ASP A 15 14.91 -5.14 -2.05
N ALA A 16 15.37 -4.47 -1.00
CA ALA A 16 14.51 -3.81 -0.04
C ALA A 16 13.80 -2.67 -0.73
N CYS A 17 12.48 -2.61 -0.60
CA CYS A 17 11.66 -1.56 -1.17
C CYS A 17 12.20 -0.17 -0.79
N ARG A 18 12.62 0.64 -1.77
CA ARG A 18 13.09 2.01 -1.54
C ARG A 18 12.05 3.02 -2.01
N CYS A 19 11.31 3.58 -1.07
CA CYS A 19 10.33 4.62 -1.38
C CYS A 19 11.02 5.96 -1.66
N VAL A 20 10.70 6.57 -2.80
CA VAL A 20 11.08 7.96 -3.07
C VAL A 20 10.18 8.88 -2.25
N SER A 21 10.78 9.71 -1.40
CA SER A 21 10.05 10.74 -0.66
C SER A 21 9.38 11.73 -1.60
N ARG A 22 8.06 11.81 -1.55
CA ARG A 22 7.22 12.74 -2.33
C ARG A 22 6.31 13.54 -1.41
N SER A 23 6.03 14.79 -1.78
CA SER A 23 5.01 15.62 -1.11
C SER A 23 3.61 15.01 -1.21
N VAL A 24 2.71 15.40 -0.32
CA VAL A 24 1.30 14.93 -0.33
C VAL A 24 0.65 15.24 -1.67
N GLN A 25 0.86 16.43 -2.22
CA GLN A 25 0.30 16.87 -3.49
C GLN A 25 0.83 16.01 -4.65
N ALA A 26 2.13 15.69 -4.66
CA ALA A 26 2.72 14.84 -5.67
C ALA A 26 2.13 13.40 -5.62
N ARG A 27 1.92 12.85 -4.42
CA ARG A 27 1.27 11.54 -4.23
C ARG A 27 -0.20 11.58 -4.69
N ALA A 28 -0.94 12.62 -4.32
CA ALA A 28 -2.33 12.80 -4.71
C ALA A 28 -2.50 12.98 -6.22
N LYS A 29 -1.58 13.70 -6.87
CA LYS A 29 -1.54 13.83 -8.32
C LYS A 29 -1.29 12.48 -8.99
N ALA A 30 -0.35 11.70 -8.46
CA ALA A 30 -0.04 10.37 -8.99
C ALA A 30 -1.18 9.36 -8.79
N ALA A 31 -1.93 9.39 -7.69
CA ALA A 31 -3.00 8.42 -7.44
C ALA A 31 -4.18 8.58 -8.42
N ASP A 32 -4.83 7.48 -8.84
CA ASP A 32 -6.04 7.53 -9.66
C ASP A 32 -7.31 7.69 -8.81
N ALA A 33 -7.25 7.21 -7.57
CA ALA A 33 -8.25 7.46 -6.54
C ALA A 33 -7.58 7.58 -5.17
N ILE A 34 -8.23 8.28 -4.25
CA ILE A 34 -7.81 8.36 -2.86
C ILE A 34 -9.04 8.07 -2.01
N VAL A 35 -8.90 7.28 -0.96
CA VAL A 35 -10.04 6.91 -0.10
C VAL A 35 -9.68 7.01 1.37
N ILE A 36 -10.68 7.35 2.20
CA ILE A 36 -10.71 6.94 3.60
C ILE A 36 -11.49 5.64 3.66
N ALA A 37 -10.90 4.58 4.20
CA ALA A 37 -11.55 3.28 4.29
C ALA A 37 -11.20 2.54 5.58
N ASP A 38 -12.17 1.77 6.08
CA ASP A 38 -11.98 0.82 7.18
C ASP A 38 -11.49 -0.51 6.64
N VAL A 39 -10.38 -1.04 7.15
CA VAL A 39 -9.87 -2.36 6.73
C VAL A 39 -10.67 -3.45 7.43
N ALA A 40 -11.57 -4.10 6.70
CA ALA A 40 -12.42 -5.17 7.21
C ALA A 40 -11.68 -6.51 7.32
N GLY A 41 -10.69 -6.76 6.47
CA GLY A 41 -9.89 -7.97 6.52
C GLY A 41 -8.98 -8.16 5.30
N PHE A 42 -8.46 -9.37 5.17
CA PHE A 42 -7.55 -9.79 4.11
C PHE A 42 -8.14 -11.02 3.41
N ASP A 43 -7.86 -11.17 2.12
CA ASP A 43 -8.04 -12.45 1.44
C ASP A 43 -6.71 -13.20 1.44
N ASP A 44 -6.60 -14.19 2.32
CA ASP A 44 -5.36 -14.96 2.52
C ASP A 44 -5.27 -16.17 1.57
N ARG A 45 -6.23 -16.35 0.65
CA ARG A 45 -6.26 -17.49 -0.29
C ARG A 45 -5.07 -17.49 -1.28
N ARG A 46 -4.42 -16.34 -1.47
CA ARG A 46 -3.21 -16.19 -2.29
C ARG A 46 -2.14 -15.45 -1.49
N PRO A 47 -1.18 -16.16 -0.87
CA PRO A 47 -0.18 -15.55 0.03
C PRO A 47 0.69 -14.50 -0.65
N THR A 48 0.89 -14.63 -1.97
CA THR A 48 1.69 -13.71 -2.77
C THR A 48 0.96 -12.37 -2.94
N ASP A 49 -0.33 -12.37 -3.26
CA ASP A 49 -1.09 -11.15 -3.53
C ASP A 49 -1.98 -10.79 -2.34
N ARG A 50 -1.40 -10.10 -1.35
CA ARG A 50 -2.20 -9.67 -0.19
C ARG A 50 -3.30 -8.73 -0.64
N THR A 51 -4.52 -9.22 -0.54
CA THR A 51 -5.70 -8.52 -1.00
C THR A 51 -6.46 -7.98 0.21
N PHE A 52 -6.67 -6.67 0.27
CA PHE A 52 -7.38 -6.01 1.37
C PHE A 52 -8.86 -5.86 1.04
N LYS A 53 -9.72 -6.30 1.96
CA LYS A 53 -11.15 -5.99 1.94
C LYS A 53 -11.35 -4.75 2.79
N VAL A 54 -11.81 -3.66 2.18
CA VAL A 54 -12.03 -2.39 2.87
C VAL A 54 -13.47 -1.91 2.68
N ARG A 55 -13.94 -1.05 3.57
CA ARG A 55 -15.20 -0.31 3.41
C ARG A 55 -14.89 1.17 3.22
N VAL A 56 -15.20 1.70 2.04
CA VAL A 56 -14.93 3.10 1.71
C VAL A 56 -15.91 4.01 2.46
N VAL A 57 -15.36 4.97 3.19
CA VAL A 57 -16.08 6.00 3.97
C VAL A 57 -16.12 7.32 3.20
N LYS A 58 -15.01 7.67 2.54
CA LYS A 58 -14.89 8.89 1.73
C LYS A 58 -13.96 8.62 0.57
N SER A 59 -14.20 9.25 -0.58
CA SER A 59 -13.32 9.15 -1.74
C SER A 59 -13.05 10.50 -2.38
N TRP A 60 -11.91 10.62 -3.03
CA TRP A 60 -11.51 11.73 -3.89
C TRP A 60 -11.04 11.20 -5.25
N LYS A 61 -11.15 12.04 -6.28
CA LYS A 61 -10.82 11.78 -7.70
C LYS A 61 -11.71 10.74 -8.40
N ALA A 62 -12.15 9.71 -7.69
CA ALA A 62 -13.15 8.75 -8.14
C ALA A 62 -14.30 8.66 -7.13
N ARG A 63 -15.51 8.37 -7.63
CA ARG A 63 -16.67 8.06 -6.77
C ARG A 63 -16.62 6.58 -6.38
N LEU A 64 -16.02 6.28 -5.24
CA LEU A 64 -15.93 4.94 -4.68
C LEU A 64 -16.75 4.89 -3.39
N SER A 65 -17.51 3.82 -3.20
CA SER A 65 -18.36 3.65 -2.01
C SER A 65 -18.53 2.17 -1.69
N GLY A 66 -18.88 1.87 -0.44
CA GLY A 66 -19.18 0.50 -0.02
C GLY A 66 -17.93 -0.39 0.09
N PRO A 67 -18.12 -1.72 0.05
CA PRO A 67 -17.03 -2.69 0.06
C PRO A 67 -16.15 -2.55 -1.19
N LEU A 68 -14.84 -2.51 -0.99
CA LEU A 68 -13.84 -2.45 -2.06
C LEU A 68 -12.73 -3.46 -1.77
N THR A 69 -12.27 -4.12 -2.83
CA THR A 69 -11.10 -4.97 -2.79
C THR A 69 -9.89 -4.21 -3.34
N ILE A 70 -8.80 -4.14 -2.58
CA ILE A 70 -7.56 -3.46 -2.97
C ILE A 70 -6.44 -4.50 -3.02
N LEU A 71 -5.76 -4.58 -4.15
CA LEU A 71 -4.58 -5.42 -4.32
C LEU A 71 -3.35 -4.73 -3.72
N SER A 72 -2.56 -5.46 -2.94
CA SER A 72 -1.20 -5.04 -2.60
C SER A 72 -0.20 -5.63 -3.58
N GLU A 73 0.92 -4.94 -3.80
CA GLU A 73 2.06 -5.58 -4.45
C GLU A 73 2.55 -6.82 -3.66
N ALA A 74 2.91 -7.87 -4.39
CA ALA A 74 3.36 -9.18 -3.91
C ALA A 74 4.85 -9.26 -3.60
N THR A 75 5.50 -8.11 -3.44
CA THR A 75 6.94 -7.97 -3.30
C THR A 75 7.29 -7.38 -1.92
N THR A 76 8.55 -7.03 -1.73
CA THR A 76 9.02 -6.28 -0.54
C THR A 76 8.32 -4.92 -0.36
N CYS A 77 7.58 -4.42 -1.36
CA CYS A 77 6.81 -3.17 -1.31
C CYS A 77 5.34 -3.36 -0.89
N GLN A 78 5.00 -4.48 -0.25
CA GLN A 78 3.64 -4.74 0.22
C GLN A 78 3.15 -3.64 1.19
N ALA A 79 1.93 -3.15 0.98
CA ALA A 79 1.32 -2.18 1.89
C ALA A 79 1.06 -2.79 3.27
N ASP A 80 1.34 -2.04 4.33
CA ASP A 80 1.06 -2.45 5.71
C ASP A 80 -0.26 -1.84 6.21
N LEU A 81 -1.36 -2.53 5.90
CA LEU A 81 -2.69 -2.18 6.38
C LEU A 81 -3.14 -3.19 7.43
N ARG A 82 -3.63 -2.70 8.58
CA ARG A 82 -4.09 -3.53 9.69
C ARG A 82 -5.61 -3.62 9.74
N ARG A 83 -6.14 -4.82 9.95
CA ARG A 83 -7.57 -5.07 10.17
C ARG A 83 -8.09 -4.23 11.33
N GLY A 84 -9.28 -3.67 11.19
CA GLY A 84 -9.93 -2.85 12.21
C GLY A 84 -9.44 -1.40 12.25
N THR A 85 -8.44 -1.04 11.44
CA THR A 85 -7.91 0.33 11.40
C THR A 85 -8.44 1.07 10.17
N ARG A 86 -8.75 2.36 10.36
CA ARG A 86 -9.13 3.27 9.28
C ARG A 86 -7.90 3.94 8.68
N TYR A 87 -7.81 3.98 7.36
CA TYR A 87 -6.67 4.55 6.64
C TYR A 87 -7.09 5.57 5.59
N LEU A 88 -6.21 6.53 5.32
CA LEU A 88 -6.11 7.22 4.04
C LEU A 88 -5.28 6.34 3.10
N ILE A 89 -5.86 5.92 1.98
CA ILE A 89 -5.24 4.99 1.03
C ILE A 89 -5.16 5.66 -0.34
N TYR A 90 -3.96 5.66 -0.91
CA TYR A 90 -3.71 6.12 -2.27
C TYR A 90 -3.78 4.93 -3.21
N LEU A 91 -4.62 5.03 -4.23
CA LEU A 91 -4.93 3.93 -5.12
C LEU A 91 -4.46 4.22 -6.54
N LYS A 92 -3.90 3.20 -7.17
CA LYS A 92 -3.63 3.13 -8.60
C LYS A 92 -4.63 2.21 -9.27
N ARG A 93 -5.22 2.64 -10.39
CA ARG A 93 -6.11 1.81 -11.20
C ARG A 93 -5.26 0.80 -11.98
N THR A 94 -5.74 -0.43 -12.05
CA THR A 94 -5.19 -1.50 -12.89
C THR A 94 -6.32 -2.14 -13.69
N ALA A 95 -6.00 -3.06 -14.60
CA ALA A 95 -7.01 -3.80 -15.36
C ALA A 95 -7.98 -4.59 -14.45
N GLY A 96 -7.50 -5.06 -13.29
CA GLY A 96 -8.28 -5.86 -12.33
C GLY A 96 -8.92 -5.07 -11.19
N GLY A 97 -8.84 -3.73 -11.19
CA GLY A 97 -9.42 -2.89 -10.14
C GLY A 97 -8.46 -1.84 -9.61
N TYR A 98 -8.24 -1.83 -8.30
CA TYR A 98 -7.35 -0.88 -7.62
C TYR A 98 -6.24 -1.61 -6.88
N ARG A 99 -5.05 -1.02 -6.91
CA ARG A 99 -3.90 -1.47 -6.13
C ARG A 99 -3.30 -0.36 -5.27
N THR A 100 -2.55 -0.76 -4.27
CA THR A 100 -1.71 0.11 -3.45
C THR A 100 -0.42 -0.61 -3.05
N ASP A 101 0.54 0.13 -2.51
CA ASP A 101 1.85 -0.37 -2.08
C ASP A 101 2.34 0.43 -0.87
N ALA A 102 3.46 0.01 -0.27
CA ALA A 102 4.06 0.67 0.89
C ALA A 102 4.46 2.14 0.62
N CYS A 103 4.82 2.45 -0.63
CA CYS A 103 5.34 3.75 -1.04
C CYS A 103 4.25 4.72 -1.54
N ALA A 104 3.03 4.24 -1.77
CA ALA A 104 1.90 5.03 -2.23
C ALA A 104 1.55 6.17 -1.25
N GLY A 105 1.95 6.00 0.01
CA GLY A 105 1.75 6.98 1.07
C GLY A 105 0.51 6.75 1.90
N ASN A 106 0.15 5.49 2.11
CA ASN A 106 -0.97 5.09 2.96
C ASN A 106 -0.67 5.47 4.42
N LEU A 107 -1.67 6.03 5.11
CA LEU A 107 -1.51 6.53 6.49
C LEU A 107 -2.72 6.13 7.32
N PRO A 108 -2.56 5.75 8.60
CA PRO A 108 -3.69 5.65 9.50
C PRO A 108 -4.43 6.99 9.53
N ALA A 109 -5.77 6.96 9.51
CA ALA A 109 -6.58 8.16 9.41
C ALA A 109 -6.34 9.15 10.57
N ALA A 110 -5.96 8.62 11.75
CA ALA A 110 -5.54 9.42 12.90
C ALA A 110 -4.35 10.36 12.61
N HIS A 111 -3.47 9.97 11.68
CA HIS A 111 -2.30 10.76 11.26
C HIS A 111 -2.50 11.46 9.91
N ALA A 112 -3.65 11.26 9.26
CA ALA A 112 -3.91 11.72 7.91
C ALA A 112 -4.47 13.15 7.82
N ARG A 113 -4.70 13.84 8.96
CA ARG A 113 -5.37 15.15 8.99
C ARG A 113 -4.74 16.18 8.04
N ALA A 114 -3.42 16.33 8.09
CA ALA A 114 -2.69 17.26 7.22
C ALA A 114 -2.78 16.85 5.75
N ALA A 115 -2.69 15.55 5.46
CA ALA A 115 -2.78 15.03 4.11
C ALA A 115 -4.17 15.26 3.50
N ILE A 116 -5.23 14.97 4.27
CA ILE A 116 -6.63 15.20 3.87
C ILE A 116 -6.88 16.67 3.56
N ALA A 117 -6.38 17.57 4.41
CA ALA A 117 -6.52 19.01 4.21
C ALA A 117 -5.81 19.50 2.92
N ALA A 118 -4.74 18.84 2.51
CA ALA A 118 -4.01 19.17 1.28
C ALA A 118 -4.65 18.53 0.01
N ILE A 119 -5.38 17.41 0.13
CA ILE A 119 -6.09 16.77 -0.98
C ILE A 119 -7.41 17.50 -1.30
N GLY A 120 -8.08 18.04 -0.29
CA GLY A 120 -9.38 18.70 -0.43
C GLY A 120 -9.32 20.15 -0.93
N ARG A 121 -8.13 20.66 -1.25
CA ARG A 121 -7.93 21.95 -1.92
C ARG A 121 -7.81 21.72 -3.42
#